data_AF-A0A965J094-F1
#
_entry.id   AF-A0A965J094-F1
#
_cell.length_a   1.000
_cell.length_b   1.000
_cell.length_c   1.000
_cell.angle_alpha   90.00
_cell.angle_beta   90.00
_cell.angle_gamma   90.00
#
_symmetry.space_group_name_H-M   'P 1'
#
loop_
_entity.id
_entity.type
_entity.pdbx_description
1 polymer ?
#
loop_
_entity_poly.entity_id
_entity_poly.type
_entity_poly.pdbx_seq_one_letter_code
_entity_poly.pdbx_strand_id
1 'polypeptide(L)'
;MGQKTNPIGNRLGYIHGWESNWYGGSDYRDKIVEDDQIRRYLNARLAKASIAKIIIERTLKLVTVTINTARPGVIIGKGGQEVDKLKEELKKITKKEIQINIFEVKRPELDARLVADGVARQLEARISFRRAIKMAIAGTMRMGAEGIKIKISEMTIHVFRELYHNIQKNN
;
A
#
# COMPACT_ATOMS: atom_id res chain seq x y z
N MET A 1 -18.03 -1.72 17.43
CA MET A 1 -17.53 -2.70 16.43
C MET A 1 -16.00 -2.78 16.48
N GLY A 2 -15.43 -3.42 17.50
CA GLY A 2 -13.96 -3.59 17.66
C GLY A 2 -13.52 -5.05 17.85
N GLN A 3 -14.42 -6.01 17.67
CA GLN A 3 -14.19 -7.42 18.04
C GLN A 3 -13.69 -8.31 16.87
N LYS A 4 -13.20 -7.71 15.77
CA LYS A 4 -12.68 -8.48 14.61
C LYS A 4 -11.16 -8.34 14.53
N THR A 5 -10.48 -9.47 14.42
CA THR A 5 -9.03 -9.53 14.24
C THR A 5 -8.61 -8.99 12.88
N ASN A 6 -7.44 -8.37 12.80
CA ASN A 6 -6.89 -7.87 11.54
C ASN A 6 -6.64 -9.05 10.56
N PRO A 7 -7.23 -9.03 9.36
CA PRO A 7 -7.10 -10.10 8.37
C PRO A 7 -5.68 -10.28 7.82
N ILE A 8 -4.88 -9.21 7.79
CA ILE A 8 -3.47 -9.27 7.36
C ILE A 8 -2.65 -9.86 8.49
N GLY A 9 -2.82 -9.33 9.71
CA GLY A 9 -2.09 -9.77 10.90
C GLY A 9 -2.25 -11.26 11.19
N ASN A 10 -3.48 -11.77 11.14
CA ASN A 10 -3.77 -13.19 11.38
C ASN A 10 -3.21 -14.15 10.31
N ARG A 11 -2.72 -13.61 9.19
CA ARG A 11 -2.23 -14.38 8.03
C ARG A 11 -0.75 -14.13 7.74
N LEU A 12 -0.07 -13.36 8.59
CA LEU A 12 1.37 -13.16 8.53
C LEU A 12 2.10 -14.49 8.76
N GLY A 13 3.11 -14.77 7.94
CA GLY A 13 3.93 -15.99 8.03
C GLY A 13 3.36 -17.22 7.30
N TYR A 14 2.09 -17.20 6.90
CA TYR A 14 1.47 -18.27 6.11
C TYR A 14 1.32 -17.89 4.64
N ILE A 15 0.52 -16.85 4.37
CA ILE A 15 0.23 -16.37 3.00
C ILE A 15 0.62 -14.90 2.79
N HIS A 16 0.81 -14.13 3.87
CA HIS A 16 1.27 -12.75 3.81
C HIS A 16 2.66 -12.62 4.40
N GLY A 17 3.55 -11.99 3.63
CA GLY A 17 4.88 -11.59 4.08
C GLY A 17 4.89 -10.24 4.78
N TRP A 18 6.03 -9.94 5.41
CA TRP A 18 6.27 -8.67 6.09
C TRP A 18 6.43 -7.51 5.09
N GLU A 19 6.16 -6.30 5.57
CA GLU A 19 6.42 -5.06 4.81
C GLU A 19 7.77 -4.42 5.18
N SER A 20 8.37 -4.82 6.29
CA SER A 20 9.73 -4.48 6.69
C SER A 20 10.53 -5.77 6.85
N ASN A 21 11.50 -5.99 5.95
CA ASN A 21 12.38 -7.16 5.97
C ASN A 21 13.78 -6.73 6.45
N TRP A 22 14.00 -6.77 7.76
CA TRP A 22 15.31 -6.51 8.35
C TRP A 22 15.41 -7.04 9.77
N TYR A 23 16.65 -7.24 10.24
CA TYR A 23 16.94 -7.67 11.60
C TYR A 23 17.54 -6.52 12.44
N GLY A 24 16.94 -6.28 13.60
CA GLY A 24 17.22 -5.10 14.43
C GLY A 24 18.35 -5.26 15.43
N GLY A 25 18.52 -6.45 16.01
CA GLY A 25 19.37 -6.65 17.19
C GLY A 25 18.99 -5.69 18.33
N SER A 26 19.99 -5.12 18.99
CA SER A 26 19.85 -4.09 20.03
C SER A 26 19.23 -2.79 19.52
N ASP A 27 19.46 -2.44 18.25
CA ASP A 27 19.12 -1.13 17.68
C ASP A 27 17.74 -1.12 17.03
N TYR A 28 16.87 -2.07 17.41
CA TYR A 28 15.54 -2.23 16.82
C TYR A 28 14.68 -0.97 16.97
N ARG A 29 14.74 -0.32 18.15
CA ARG A 29 13.96 0.88 18.47
C ARG A 29 14.22 2.02 17.49
N ASP A 30 15.48 2.31 17.22
CA ASP A 30 15.83 3.45 16.37
C ASP A 30 15.51 3.14 14.90
N LYS A 31 15.75 1.90 14.46
CA LYS A 31 15.42 1.44 13.10
C LYS A 31 13.92 1.49 12.82
N ILE A 32 13.05 1.16 13.79
CA ILE A 32 11.61 1.19 13.56
C ILE A 32 11.04 2.61 13.52
N VAL A 33 11.60 3.54 14.32
CA VAL A 33 11.25 4.96 14.24
C VAL A 33 11.65 5.54 12.88
N GLU A 34 12.83 5.17 12.39
CA GLU A 34 13.32 5.55 11.06
C GLU A 34 12.38 5.03 9.96
N ASP A 35 11.95 3.76 10.04
CA ASP A 35 10.98 3.16 9.12
C ASP A 35 9.62 3.89 9.10
N ASP A 36 9.09 4.28 10.27
CA ASP A 36 7.83 5.02 10.35
C ASP A 36 7.96 6.42 9.73
N GLN A 37 9.09 7.10 9.96
CA GLN A 37 9.37 8.40 9.34
C GLN A 37 9.43 8.31 7.81
N ILE A 38 10.11 7.30 7.26
CA ILE A 38 10.16 7.04 5.81
C ILE A 38 8.74 6.82 5.27
N ARG A 39 7.94 5.98 5.92
CA ARG A 39 6.56 5.69 5.48
C ARG A 39 5.68 6.93 5.52
N ARG A 40 5.73 7.73 6.58
CA ARG A 40 4.95 8.97 6.68
C ARG A 40 5.36 9.97 5.61
N TYR A 41 6.67 10.13 5.39
CA TYR A 41 7.21 11.03 4.37
C TYR A 41 6.74 10.63 2.96
N LEU A 42 6.90 9.36 2.61
CA LEU A 42 6.49 8.85 1.30
C LEU A 42 4.99 8.99 1.07
N ASN A 43 4.15 8.67 2.05
CA ASN A 43 2.70 8.80 1.91
C ASN A 43 2.27 10.27 1.73
N ALA A 44 2.90 11.21 2.43
CA ALA A 44 2.59 12.64 2.30
C ALA A 44 3.06 13.20 0.94
N ARG A 45 4.30 12.90 0.53
CA ARG A 45 4.89 13.40 -0.72
C ARG A 45 4.21 12.82 -1.95
N LEU A 46 3.91 11.52 -1.93
CA LEU A 46 3.40 10.76 -3.07
C LEU A 46 1.89 10.50 -3.00
N ALA A 47 1.12 11.36 -2.32
CA ALA A 47 -0.34 11.23 -2.22
C ALA A 47 -1.03 11.11 -3.60
N LYS A 48 -0.50 11.77 -4.62
CA LYS A 48 -1.02 11.71 -6.00
C LYS A 48 -0.65 10.42 -6.75
N ALA A 49 0.38 9.70 -6.28
CA ALA A 49 0.91 8.52 -6.96
C ALA A 49 0.05 7.27 -6.74
N SER A 50 -0.87 7.25 -5.76
CA SER A 50 -1.68 6.07 -5.40
C SER A 50 -0.79 4.86 -5.08
N ILE A 51 -0.18 4.89 -3.90
CA ILE A 51 0.72 3.82 -3.42
C ILE A 51 -0.11 2.67 -2.85
N ALA A 52 0.17 1.45 -3.33
CA ALA A 52 -0.44 0.22 -2.82
C ALA A 52 0.31 -0.32 -1.59
N LYS A 53 1.63 -0.43 -1.70
CA LYS A 53 2.49 -1.02 -0.65
C LYS A 53 3.88 -0.39 -0.67
N ILE A 54 4.48 -0.26 0.51
CA ILE A 54 5.89 0.16 0.67
C ILE A 54 6.61 -0.97 1.39
N ILE A 55 7.58 -1.59 0.72
CA ILE A 55 8.42 -2.63 1.30
C ILE A 55 9.77 -2.01 1.62
N ILE A 56 10.20 -2.14 2.87
CA ILE A 56 11.49 -1.63 3.33
C ILE A 56 12.38 -2.81 3.66
N GLU A 57 13.51 -2.90 2.99
CA GLU A 57 14.52 -3.91 3.24
C GLU A 57 15.79 -3.22 3.70
N ARG A 58 16.41 -3.72 4.77
CA ARG A 58 17.65 -3.13 5.28
C ARG A 58 18.74 -4.18 5.33
N THR A 59 19.87 -3.81 4.73
CA THR A 59 21.15 -4.47 4.96
C THR A 59 21.99 -3.61 5.90
N LEU A 60 23.27 -3.95 6.10
CA LEU A 60 24.15 -3.24 7.03
C LEU A 60 24.37 -1.75 6.65
N LYS A 61 24.41 -1.43 5.35
CA LYS A 61 24.74 -0.08 4.85
C LYS A 61 23.68 0.52 3.93
N LEU A 62 22.85 -0.33 3.32
CA LEU A 62 21.90 0.05 2.30
C LEU A 62 20.47 -0.20 2.77
N VAL A 63 19.60 0.80 2.59
CA VAL A 63 18.16 0.70 2.77
C VAL A 63 17.51 0.67 1.39
N THR A 64 16.90 -0.46 1.05
CA THR A 64 16.15 -0.62 -0.19
C THR A 64 14.68 -0.36 0.08
N VAL A 65 14.14 0.68 -0.54
CA VAL A 65 12.72 1.03 -0.46
C VAL A 65 12.06 0.65 -1.77
N THR A 66 11.19 -0.35 -1.71
CA THR A 66 10.44 -0.83 -2.86
C THR A 66 9.01 -0.28 -2.79
N ILE A 67 8.64 0.56 -3.74
CA ILE A 67 7.34 1.24 -3.80
C ILE A 67 6.48 0.56 -4.87
N ASN A 68 5.37 -0.02 -4.44
CA ASN A 68 4.37 -0.59 -5.35
C ASN A 68 3.30 0.46 -5.62
N THR A 69 3.15 0.86 -6.88
CA THR A 69 2.27 1.95 -7.29
C THR A 69 1.45 1.59 -8.53
N ALA A 70 0.25 2.17 -8.64
CA ALA A 70 -0.54 2.13 -9.87
C ALA A 70 -0.05 3.12 -10.94
N ARG A 71 0.74 4.12 -10.55
CA ARG A 71 1.19 5.20 -11.43
C ARG A 71 2.70 5.43 -11.28
N PRO A 72 3.54 4.54 -11.84
CA PRO A 72 4.99 4.67 -11.73
C PRO A 72 5.52 5.96 -12.37
N GLY A 73 4.90 6.43 -13.46
CA GLY A 73 5.33 7.64 -14.16
C GLY A 73 5.31 8.91 -13.30
N VAL A 74 4.41 9.00 -12.31
CA VAL A 74 4.36 10.15 -11.38
C VAL A 74 5.55 10.15 -10.42
N ILE A 75 6.07 8.96 -10.07
CA ILE A 75 7.21 8.80 -9.17
C ILE A 75 8.52 8.99 -9.95
N ILE A 76 8.61 8.48 -11.18
CA ILE A 76 9.80 8.61 -12.04
C ILE A 76 10.03 10.07 -12.46
N GLY A 77 8.95 10.78 -12.81
CA GLY A 77 9.04 12.15 -13.34
C GLY A 77 9.63 12.21 -14.75
N LYS A 78 9.93 13.42 -15.22
CA LYS A 78 10.55 13.64 -16.54
C LYS A 78 12.06 13.34 -16.46
N GLY A 79 12.48 12.21 -17.02
CA GLY A 79 13.89 11.82 -17.10
C GLY A 79 14.51 11.38 -15.76
N GLY A 80 13.71 10.89 -14.80
CA GLY A 80 14.22 10.37 -13.51
C GLY A 80 14.45 11.41 -12.41
N GLN A 81 14.29 12.70 -12.72
CA GLN A 81 14.60 13.80 -11.78
C GLN A 81 13.85 13.72 -10.45
N GLU A 82 12.61 13.24 -10.44
CA GLU A 82 11.83 13.21 -9.20
C GLU A 82 12.30 12.07 -8.28
N VAL A 83 12.79 10.96 -8.83
CA VAL A 83 13.39 9.86 -8.06
C VAL A 83 14.71 10.28 -7.44
N ASP A 84 15.54 11.01 -8.19
CA ASP A 84 16.81 11.51 -7.69
C ASP A 84 16.62 12.47 -6.51
N LYS A 85 15.65 13.39 -6.62
CA LYS A 85 15.26 14.27 -5.50
C LYS A 85 14.74 13.48 -4.30
N LEU A 86 13.88 12.48 -4.53
CA LEU A 86 13.35 11.64 -3.46
C LEU A 86 14.48 10.89 -2.73
N LYS A 87 15.47 10.40 -3.48
CA LYS A 87 16.66 9.74 -2.93
C LYS A 87 17.48 10.69 -2.06
N GLU A 88 17.70 11.92 -2.49
CA GLU A 88 18.42 12.93 -1.71
C GLU A 88 17.68 13.34 -0.43
N GLU A 89 16.36 13.53 -0.52
CA GLU A 89 15.52 13.89 0.63
C GLU A 89 15.51 12.76 1.68
N LEU A 90 15.33 11.51 1.25
CA LEU A 90 15.36 10.37 2.15
C LEU A 90 16.76 10.17 2.75
N LYS A 91 17.83 10.46 2.01
CA LYS A 91 19.22 10.38 2.52
C LYS A 91 19.46 11.38 3.64
N LYS A 92 18.86 12.57 3.61
CA LYS A 92 18.96 13.57 4.70
C LYS A 92 18.30 13.07 6.00
N ILE A 93 17.22 12.30 5.89
CA ILE A 93 16.48 11.76 7.03
C ILE A 93 17.22 10.59 7.67
N THR A 94 17.65 9.61 6.87
CA THR A 94 18.23 8.35 7.37
C THR A 94 19.74 8.38 7.52
N LYS A 95 20.44 9.33 6.88
CA LYS A 95 21.91 9.43 6.79
C LYS A 95 22.59 8.16 6.23
N LYS A 96 21.82 7.27 5.60
CA LYS A 96 22.27 6.00 5.02
C LYS A 96 22.14 6.04 3.50
N GLU A 97 22.79 5.10 2.81
CA GLU A 97 22.54 4.92 1.39
C GLU A 97 21.17 4.30 1.17
N ILE A 98 20.42 4.87 0.22
CA ILE A 98 19.06 4.44 -0.08
C ILE A 98 19.00 4.07 -1.56
N GLN A 99 18.42 2.90 -1.81
CA GLN A 99 18.03 2.46 -3.15
C GLN A 99 16.52 2.47 -3.25
N ILE A 100 15.99 3.05 -4.32
CA ILE A 100 14.54 3.10 -4.57
C ILE A 100 14.24 2.17 -5.73
N ASN A 101 13.37 1.19 -5.49
CA ASN A 101 12.81 0.33 -6.52
C ASN A 101 11.34 0.68 -6.72
N ILE A 102 10.91 0.81 -7.97
CA ILE A 102 9.53 1.14 -8.31
C ILE A 102 8.93 -0.07 -9.02
N PHE A 103 7.86 -0.62 -8.44
CA PHE A 103 7.08 -1.69 -9.07
C PHE A 103 5.70 -1.19 -9.47
N GLU A 104 5.33 -1.52 -10.69
CA GLU A 104 4.01 -1.24 -11.23
C GLU A 104 3.00 -2.32 -10.81
N VAL A 105 1.88 -1.88 -10.25
CA VAL A 105 0.73 -2.74 -9.99
C VAL A 105 -0.08 -2.89 -11.28
N LYS A 106 0.07 -4.04 -11.95
CA LYS A 106 -0.60 -4.32 -13.24
C LYS A 106 -2.14 -4.22 -13.20
N ARG A 107 -2.75 -4.50 -12.05
CA ARG A 107 -4.21 -4.53 -11.86
C ARG A 107 -4.58 -3.78 -10.58
N PRO A 108 -4.73 -2.45 -10.62
CA PRO A 108 -4.99 -1.64 -9.44
C PRO A 108 -6.35 -1.93 -8.79
N GLU A 109 -7.34 -2.44 -9.54
CA GLU A 109 -8.69 -2.75 -9.06
C GLU A 109 -8.74 -3.97 -8.14
N LEU A 110 -7.69 -4.79 -8.12
CA LEU A 110 -7.56 -5.95 -7.24
C LEU A 110 -6.83 -5.61 -5.94
N ASP A 111 -6.20 -4.43 -5.86
CA ASP A 111 -5.51 -3.99 -4.67
C ASP A 111 -6.46 -3.25 -3.72
N ALA A 112 -6.56 -3.73 -2.49
CA ALA A 112 -7.51 -3.20 -1.51
C ALA A 112 -7.24 -1.72 -1.15
N ARG A 113 -5.97 -1.30 -1.10
CA ARG A 113 -5.61 0.08 -0.76
C ARG A 113 -5.94 1.02 -1.90
N LEU A 114 -5.61 0.63 -3.13
CA LEU A 114 -5.91 1.44 -4.31
C LEU A 114 -7.42 1.59 -4.55
N VAL A 115 -8.20 0.53 -4.32
CA VAL A 115 -9.66 0.58 -4.36
C VAL A 115 -10.20 1.50 -3.26
N ALA A 116 -9.68 1.41 -2.03
CA ALA A 116 -10.06 2.30 -0.94
C ALA A 116 -9.80 3.77 -1.26
N ASP A 117 -8.59 4.09 -1.77
CA ASP A 117 -8.20 5.44 -2.18
C ASP A 117 -9.06 5.94 -3.35
N GLY A 118 -9.49 5.05 -4.24
CA GLY A 118 -10.43 5.35 -5.31
C GLY A 118 -11.81 5.75 -4.78
N VAL A 119 -12.35 4.98 -3.82
CA VAL A 119 -13.63 5.29 -3.18
C VAL A 119 -13.54 6.58 -2.36
N ALA A 120 -12.45 6.80 -1.63
CA ALA A 120 -12.22 8.01 -0.84
C ALA A 120 -12.25 9.26 -1.71
N ARG A 121 -11.52 9.27 -2.82
CA ARG A 121 -11.53 10.38 -3.78
C ARG A 121 -12.91 10.65 -4.38
N GLN A 122 -13.71 9.61 -4.62
CA GLN A 122 -15.09 9.79 -5.11
C GLN A 122 -15.99 10.45 -4.05
N LEU A 123 -15.82 10.10 -2.78
CA LEU A 123 -16.56 10.74 -1.68
C LEU A 123 -16.12 12.20 -1.49
N GLU A 124 -14.82 12.49 -1.58
CA GLU A 124 -14.29 13.87 -1.56
C GLU A 124 -14.87 14.72 -2.70
N ALA A 125 -15.05 14.11 -3.87
CA ALA A 125 -15.72 14.71 -5.02
C ALA A 125 -17.26 14.81 -4.88
N ARG A 126 -17.82 14.55 -3.69
CA ARG A 126 -19.25 14.63 -3.36
C ARG A 126 -20.14 13.67 -4.16
N ILE A 127 -19.58 12.56 -4.65
CA ILE A 127 -20.37 11.49 -5.27
C ILE A 127 -21.12 10.73 -4.16
N SER A 128 -22.36 10.32 -4.46
CA SER A 128 -23.16 9.49 -3.54
C SER A 128 -22.39 8.23 -3.11
N PHE A 129 -22.28 8.00 -1.80
CA PHE A 129 -21.57 6.85 -1.23
C PHE A 129 -22.05 5.51 -1.77
N ARG A 130 -23.37 5.35 -1.99
CA ARG A 130 -23.95 4.13 -2.58
C ARG A 130 -23.46 3.90 -3.99
N ARG A 131 -23.35 4.97 -4.79
CA ARG A 131 -22.86 4.90 -6.16
C ARG A 131 -21.38 4.55 -6.18
N ALA A 132 -20.57 5.22 -5.36
CA ALA A 132 -19.13 4.97 -5.27
C ALA A 132 -18.82 3.50 -4.88
N ILE A 133 -19.53 2.96 -3.88
CA ILE A 133 -19.40 1.55 -3.48
C ILE A 133 -19.77 0.61 -4.63
N LYS A 134 -20.94 0.80 -5.26
CA LYS A 134 -21.39 -0.09 -6.35
C LYS A 134 -20.44 -0.06 -7.54
N MET A 135 -19.90 1.10 -7.88
CA MET A 135 -18.91 1.24 -8.95
C MET A 135 -17.60 0.52 -8.60
N ALA A 136 -17.10 0.66 -7.38
CA ALA A 136 -15.89 -0.03 -6.94
C ALA A 136 -16.07 -1.55 -6.94
N ILE A 137 -17.20 -2.05 -6.41
CA ILE A 137 -17.52 -3.49 -6.43
C ILE A 137 -17.59 -4.02 -7.86
N ALA A 138 -18.33 -3.35 -8.73
CA ALA A 138 -18.45 -3.78 -10.13
C ALA A 138 -17.11 -3.78 -10.86
N GLY A 139 -16.24 -2.80 -10.60
CA GLY A 139 -14.89 -2.72 -11.15
C GLY A 139 -14.01 -3.88 -10.70
N THR A 140 -13.96 -4.15 -9.39
CA THR A 140 -13.14 -5.24 -8.83
C THR A 140 -13.63 -6.62 -9.26
N MET A 141 -14.95 -6.86 -9.27
CA MET A 141 -15.52 -8.14 -9.73
C MET A 141 -15.21 -8.39 -11.22
N ARG A 142 -15.29 -7.35 -12.06
CA ARG A 142 -14.96 -7.47 -13.50
C ARG A 142 -13.50 -7.88 -13.73
N MET A 143 -12.59 -7.46 -12.85
CA MET A 143 -11.16 -7.78 -12.94
C MET A 143 -10.80 -9.18 -12.41
N GLY A 144 -11.81 -9.99 -12.03
CA GLY A 144 -11.65 -11.39 -11.66
C GLY A 144 -11.47 -11.63 -10.15
N ALA A 145 -11.86 -10.69 -9.30
CA ALA A 145 -11.95 -10.96 -7.87
C ALA A 145 -13.13 -11.89 -7.57
N GLU A 146 -12.92 -12.90 -6.72
CA GLU A 146 -13.98 -13.80 -6.26
C GLU A 146 -14.96 -13.11 -5.31
N GLY A 147 -14.49 -12.11 -4.55
CA GLY A 147 -15.31 -11.36 -3.62
C GLY A 147 -14.65 -10.06 -3.17
N ILE A 148 -15.47 -9.08 -2.80
CA ILE A 148 -15.05 -7.80 -2.23
C ILE A 148 -16.07 -7.33 -1.19
N LYS A 149 -15.57 -6.80 -0.07
CA LYS A 149 -16.38 -6.19 0.98
C LYS A 149 -15.90 -4.79 1.31
N ILE A 150 -16.76 -3.80 1.05
CA ILE A 150 -16.48 -2.40 1.36
C ILE A 150 -17.35 -1.98 2.54
N LYS A 151 -16.72 -1.43 3.57
CA LYS A 151 -17.41 -0.84 4.72
C LYS A 151 -17.04 0.64 4.83
N ILE A 152 -18.05 1.49 4.89
CA ILE A 152 -17.91 2.92 5.16
C ILE A 152 -18.52 3.17 6.54
N SER A 153 -17.80 3.87 7.40
CA SER A 153 -18.32 4.34 8.69
C SER A 153 -18.11 5.84 8.77
N GLU A 154 -19.20 6.60 8.64
CA GLU A 154 -19.43 8.04 8.86
C GLU A 154 -18.39 9.06 8.31
N MET A 155 -17.09 8.77 8.39
CA MET A 155 -15.96 9.57 7.90
C MET A 155 -14.69 8.75 7.55
N THR A 156 -14.70 7.41 7.59
CA THR A 156 -13.53 6.56 7.28
C THR A 156 -13.95 5.32 6.48
N ILE A 157 -13.19 5.01 5.43
CA ILE A 157 -13.43 3.85 4.54
C ILE A 157 -12.52 2.69 4.97
N HIS A 158 -13.09 1.50 5.15
CA HIS A 158 -12.35 0.26 5.32
C HIS A 158 -12.75 -0.72 4.22
N VAL A 159 -11.83 -1.01 3.29
CA VAL A 159 -11.99 -2.08 2.29
C VAL A 159 -11.33 -3.35 2.82
N PHE A 160 -12.13 -4.39 3.05
CA PHE A 160 -11.64 -5.69 3.50
C PHE A 160 -11.43 -6.60 2.29
N ARG A 161 -10.21 -7.13 2.16
CA ARG A 161 -9.87 -8.20 1.20
C ARG A 161 -10.32 -9.54 1.79
N GLU A 162 -11.39 -10.11 1.24
CA GLU A 162 -11.71 -11.53 1.39
C GLU A 162 -11.38 -12.21 0.07
N LEU A 163 -10.11 -12.62 -0.10
CA LEU A 163 -9.78 -13.66 -1.07
C LEU A 163 -10.04 -15.00 -0.38
N TYR A 164 -11.15 -15.63 -0.74
CA TYR A 164 -11.48 -16.97 -0.28
C TYR A 164 -10.84 -17.97 -1.24
N HIS A 165 -9.57 -18.32 -0.99
CA HIS A 165 -9.09 -19.61 -1.46
C HIS A 165 -9.72 -20.71 -0.60
N ASN A 166 -10.71 -21.40 -1.16
CA ASN A 166 -10.90 -22.81 -0.88
C ASN A 166 -11.27 -23.55 -2.16
N ILE A 167 -10.33 -24.41 -2.55
CA ILE A 167 -10.46 -25.45 -3.56
C ILE A 167 -11.40 -26.54 -3.01
N GLN A 168 -12.36 -26.95 -3.85
CA GLN A 168 -13.06 -28.25 -3.92
C GLN A 168 -14.60 -28.24 -3.81
N LYS A 169 -15.17 -28.80 -4.89
CA LYS A 169 -16.42 -29.59 -5.05
C LYS A 169 -17.71 -28.88 -5.49
N ASN A 170 -18.12 -29.31 -6.69
CA ASN A 170 -19.47 -29.46 -7.26
C ASN A 170 -20.16 -28.14 -7.67
N ASN A 171 -20.64 -27.95 -8.91
CA ASN A 171 -21.02 -28.83 -10.02
C ASN A 171 -20.45 -28.34 -11.36
#